data_AF-A0A550HGV5-F1
#
_entry.id   AF-A0A550HGV5-F1
#
_cell.length_a   1.000
_cell.length_b   1.000
_cell.length_c   1.000
_cell.angle_alpha   90.00
_cell.angle_beta   90.00
_cell.angle_gamma   90.00
#
_symmetry.space_group_name_H-M   'P 1'
#
loop_
_entity.id
_entity.type
_entity.pdbx_description
1 polymer ?
#
loop_
_entity_poly.entity_id
_entity_poly.type
_entity_poly.pdbx_seq_one_letter_code
_entity_poly.pdbx_strand_id
1 'polypeptide(L)'
;MAKGSPFTYKMVIVMRTDLNMSVGKMIAQACHAAVGCSEEAKRSQTKHWRRWMDEGAKKVALEADSLEELEELATKAESLNITYVLI
;
A
#
# COMPACT_ATOMS: atom_id res chain seq x y z
N MET A 1 4.52 28.49 -1.60
CA MET A 1 3.53 27.63 -0.90
C MET A 1 3.37 26.38 -1.74
N ALA A 2 3.79 25.21 -1.26
CA ALA A 2 3.62 23.97 -2.00
C ALA A 2 2.10 23.72 -2.18
N LYS A 3 1.64 23.61 -3.43
CA LYS A 3 0.25 23.21 -3.73
C LYS A 3 0.01 21.85 -3.05
N GLY A 4 -0.93 21.79 -2.11
CA GLY A 4 -1.29 20.54 -1.44
C GLY A 4 -1.68 19.46 -2.46
N SER A 5 -1.36 18.20 -2.15
CA SER A 5 -1.81 17.05 -2.95
C SER A 5 -3.33 17.09 -3.10
N PRO A 6 -3.89 16.92 -4.31
CA PRO A 6 -5.35 16.88 -4.50
C PRO A 6 -5.99 15.61 -3.91
N PHE A 7 -5.18 14.67 -3.42
CA PHE A 7 -5.60 13.41 -2.81
C PHE A 7 -5.43 13.47 -1.29
N THR A 8 -6.49 13.13 -0.57
CA THR A 8 -6.52 12.93 0.88
C THR A 8 -6.15 11.50 1.24
N TYR A 9 -6.56 10.53 0.42
CA TYR A 9 -6.33 9.10 0.62
C TYR A 9 -5.34 8.54 -0.40
N LYS A 10 -4.52 7.58 0.03
CA LYS A 10 -3.59 6.86 -0.83
C LYS A 10 -3.36 5.45 -0.31
N MET A 11 -3.04 4.55 -1.22
CA MET A 11 -2.42 3.26 -0.93
C MET A 11 -0.92 3.37 -1.17
N VAL A 12 -0.12 2.81 -0.27
CA VAL A 12 1.34 2.74 -0.43
C VAL A 12 1.70 1.27 -0.62
N ILE A 13 2.45 0.98 -1.67
CA ILE A 13 2.95 -0.36 -1.98
C ILE A 13 4.46 -0.29 -1.81
N VAL A 14 4.98 -1.05 -0.85
CA VAL A 14 6.41 -1.09 -0.55
C VAL A 14 6.97 -2.40 -1.09
N MET A 15 7.93 -2.32 -1.99
CA MET A 15 8.51 -3.46 -2.69
C MET A 15 9.90 -3.77 -2.15
N ARG A 16 10.16 -5.03 -1.82
CA ARG A 16 11.52 -5.48 -1.52
C ARG A 16 12.37 -5.56 -2.79
N THR A 17 13.44 -4.79 -2.82
CA THR A 17 14.37 -4.73 -3.96
C THR A 17 15.55 -5.68 -3.79
N ASP A 18 15.86 -6.09 -2.57
CA ASP A 18 16.94 -7.03 -2.23
C ASP A 18 16.75 -8.44 -2.82
N LEU A 19 15.51 -8.80 -3.19
CA LEU A 19 15.15 -10.08 -3.81
C LEU A 19 15.51 -10.18 -5.30
N ASN A 20 16.02 -9.11 -5.93
CA ASN A 20 16.40 -9.08 -7.35
C ASN A 20 15.32 -9.64 -8.29
N MET A 21 14.06 -9.32 -8.02
CA MET A 21 12.93 -9.80 -8.81
C MET A 21 12.94 -9.22 -10.22
N SER A 22 12.50 -10.02 -11.20
CA SER A 22 12.23 -9.49 -12.53
C SER A 22 11.10 -8.47 -12.49
N VAL A 23 11.09 -7.53 -13.45
CA VAL A 23 10.05 -6.50 -13.55
C VAL A 23 8.63 -7.09 -13.54
N GLY A 24 8.41 -8.19 -14.27
CA GLY A 24 7.12 -8.88 -14.29
C GLY A 24 6.70 -9.42 -12.92
N LYS A 25 7.65 -9.96 -12.13
CA LYS A 25 7.38 -10.42 -10.76
C LYS A 25 7.06 -9.26 -9.83
N MET A 26 7.80 -8.15 -9.90
CA MET A 26 7.50 -6.96 -9.10
C MET A 26 6.10 -6.41 -9.39
N ILE A 27 5.70 -6.35 -10.67
CA ILE A 27 4.35 -5.91 -11.06
C ILE A 27 3.30 -6.86 -10.50
N ALA A 28 3.49 -8.18 -10.64
CA ALA A 28 2.55 -9.17 -10.12
C ALA A 28 2.36 -9.04 -8.60
N GLN A 29 3.46 -8.89 -7.84
CA GLN A 29 3.39 -8.70 -6.39
C GLN A 29 2.71 -7.38 -6.00
N ALA A 30 3.01 -6.28 -6.71
CA ALA A 30 2.32 -5.01 -6.48
C ALA A 30 0.80 -5.14 -6.75
N CYS A 31 0.40 -5.88 -7.77
CA CYS A 31 -1.02 -6.17 -8.05
C CYS A 31 -1.67 -7.01 -6.95
N HIS A 32 -0.99 -8.07 -6.47
CA HIS A 32 -1.48 -8.88 -5.35
C HIS A 32 -1.69 -8.03 -4.10
N ALA A 33 -0.70 -7.21 -3.73
CA ALA A 33 -0.78 -6.30 -2.58
C ALA A 33 -1.93 -5.29 -2.73
N ALA A 34 -2.08 -4.70 -3.92
CA ALA A 34 -3.12 -3.72 -4.18
C ALA A 34 -4.53 -4.31 -4.09
N VAL A 35 -4.75 -5.50 -4.66
CA VAL A 35 -6.05 -6.19 -4.59
C VAL A 35 -6.34 -6.63 -3.16
N GLY A 36 -5.38 -7.28 -2.49
CA GLY A 36 -5.55 -7.74 -1.11
C GLY A 36 -5.88 -6.60 -0.15
N CYS A 37 -5.10 -5.52 -0.20
CA CYS A 37 -5.32 -4.35 0.67
C CYS A 37 -6.63 -3.63 0.33
N SER A 38 -7.03 -3.55 -0.94
CA SER A 38 -8.32 -2.98 -1.34
C SER A 38 -9.50 -3.78 -0.79
N GLU A 39 -9.48 -5.12 -0.91
CA GLU A 39 -10.57 -5.96 -0.39
C GLU A 39 -10.62 -5.95 1.14
N GLU A 40 -9.47 -5.94 1.82
CA GLU A 40 -9.41 -5.78 3.27
C GLU A 40 -9.99 -4.43 3.71
N ALA A 41 -9.61 -3.34 3.04
CA ALA A 41 -10.09 -2.00 3.37
C ALA A 41 -11.58 -1.85 3.08
N LYS A 42 -12.09 -2.50 2.04
CA LYS A 42 -13.52 -2.53 1.74
C LYS A 42 -14.32 -3.19 2.86
N ARG A 43 -13.77 -4.24 3.50
CA ARG A 43 -14.39 -4.97 4.61
C ARG A 43 -14.25 -4.25 5.96
N SER A 44 -13.05 -3.79 6.30
CA SER A 44 -12.72 -3.26 7.64
C SER A 44 -12.82 -1.74 7.76
N GLN A 45 -12.65 -1.01 6.65
CA GLN A 45 -12.51 0.45 6.61
C GLN A 45 -13.33 1.06 5.44
N THR A 46 -14.56 0.59 5.22
CA THR A 46 -15.37 0.87 4.01
C THR A 46 -15.50 2.36 3.66
N LYS A 47 -15.56 3.25 4.67
CA LYS A 47 -15.61 4.71 4.46
C LYS A 47 -14.32 5.23 3.82
N HIS A 48 -13.15 4.83 4.33
CA HIS A 48 -11.85 5.21 3.78
C HIS A 48 -11.66 4.62 2.39
N TRP A 49 -12.02 3.35 2.20
CA TRP A 49 -11.97 2.69 0.90
C TRP A 49 -12.79 3.44 -0.16
N ARG A 50 -14.05 3.81 0.16
CA ARG A 50 -14.90 4.57 -0.77
C ARG A 50 -14.29 5.92 -1.13
N ARG A 51 -13.79 6.69 -0.15
CA ARG A 51 -13.13 7.98 -0.40
C ARG A 51 -11.88 7.83 -1.27
N TRP A 52 -11.06 6.83 -1.00
CA TRP A 52 -9.89 6.52 -1.82
C TRP A 52 -10.27 6.17 -3.26
N MET A 53 -11.32 5.38 -3.47
CA MET A 53 -11.84 5.06 -4.80
C MET A 53 -12.40 6.31 -5.51
N ASP A 54 -13.16 7.15 -4.82
CA ASP A 54 -13.72 8.40 -5.35
C ASP A 54 -12.60 9.39 -5.75
N GLU A 55 -11.47 9.35 -5.05
CA GLU A 55 -10.27 10.13 -5.36
C GLU A 55 -9.39 9.46 -6.45
N GLY A 56 -9.88 8.46 -7.18
CA GLY A 56 -9.15 7.83 -8.29
C GLY A 56 -8.16 6.75 -7.87
N ALA A 57 -8.30 6.22 -6.65
CA ALA A 57 -7.56 5.06 -6.15
C ALA A 57 -6.02 5.22 -6.22
N LYS A 58 -5.52 6.39 -5.79
CA LYS A 58 -4.08 6.74 -5.81
C LYS A 58 -3.22 5.67 -5.16
N LYS A 59 -2.15 5.28 -5.86
CA LYS A 59 -1.11 4.35 -5.37
C LYS A 59 0.25 5.05 -5.42
N VAL A 60 1.09 4.77 -4.44
CA VAL A 60 2.48 5.22 -4.38
C VAL A 60 3.35 3.99 -4.19
N ALA A 61 4.28 3.75 -5.12
CA ALA A 61 5.27 2.69 -4.98
C ALA A 61 6.50 3.23 -4.24
N LEU A 62 6.98 2.47 -3.28
CA LEU A 62 8.21 2.70 -2.53
C LEU A 62 9.02 1.40 -2.49
N GLU A 63 10.26 1.50 -2.03
CA GLU A 63 11.19 0.39 -1.92
C GLU A 63 11.49 0.13 -0.44
N ALA A 64 11.79 -1.12 -0.11
CA ALA A 64 12.34 -1.54 1.17
C ALA A 64 13.56 -2.44 0.90
N ASP A 65 14.55 -2.34 1.77
CA ASP A 65 15.83 -3.04 1.59
C ASP A 65 15.87 -4.39 2.32
N SER A 66 14.82 -4.75 3.09
CA SER A 66 14.77 -6.00 3.84
C SER A 66 13.33 -6.47 4.16
N LEU A 67 13.22 -7.71 4.66
CA LEU A 67 11.96 -8.22 5.24
C LEU A 67 11.59 -7.48 6.52
N GLU A 68 12.59 -7.23 7.36
CA GLU A 68 12.44 -6.58 8.65
C GLU A 68 11.78 -5.20 8.51
N GLU A 69 12.19 -4.43 7.51
CA GLU A 69 11.58 -3.12 7.23
C GLU A 69 10.08 -3.24 6.88
N LEU A 70 9.68 -4.28 6.12
CA LEU A 70 8.26 -4.53 5.83
C LEU A 70 7.49 -4.96 7.09
N GLU A 71 8.09 -5.77 7.96
CA GLU A 71 7.48 -6.22 9.21
C GLU A 71 7.31 -5.07 10.23
N GLU A 72 8.29 -4.17 10.30
CA GLU A 72 8.20 -2.94 11.08
C GLU A 72 7.08 -2.02 10.56
N LEU A 73 6.97 -1.86 9.25
CA LEU A 73 5.90 -1.09 8.61
C LEU A 73 4.52 -1.71 8.86
N ALA A 74 4.40 -3.04 8.81
CA ALA A 74 3.17 -3.76 9.12
C ALA A 74 2.75 -3.54 10.58
N THR A 75 3.68 -3.71 11.52
CA THR A 75 3.46 -3.45 12.95
C THR A 75 3.02 -2.00 13.19
N LYS A 76 3.64 -1.04 12.51
CA LYS A 76 3.27 0.37 12.61
C LYS A 76 1.90 0.64 12.02
N ALA A 77 1.56 0.06 10.87
CA ALA A 77 0.24 0.18 10.26
C ALA A 77 -0.85 -0.35 11.20
N GLU A 78 -0.61 -1.50 11.83
CA GLU A 78 -1.50 -2.07 12.84
C GLU A 78 -1.72 -1.11 14.03
N SER A 79 -0.63 -0.57 14.58
CA SER A 79 -0.70 0.38 15.71
C SER A 79 -1.48 1.66 15.39
N LEU A 80 -1.50 2.06 14.11
CA LEU A 80 -2.19 3.24 13.61
C LEU A 80 -3.60 2.92 13.06
N ASN A 81 -4.03 1.66 13.14
CA ASN A 81 -5.28 1.17 12.56
C ASN A 81 -5.40 1.49 11.05
N ILE A 82 -4.28 1.38 10.33
CA ILE A 82 -4.20 1.51 8.88
C ILE A 82 -4.30 0.10 8.29
N THR A 83 -5.24 -0.11 7.36
CA THR A 83 -5.33 -1.38 6.64
C THR A 83 -4.03 -1.67 5.89
N TYR A 84 -3.50 -2.87 6.07
CA TYR A 84 -2.31 -3.36 5.38
C TYR A 84 -2.48 -4.82 5.00
N VAL A 85 -1.65 -5.27 4.06
CA VAL A 85 -1.47 -6.69 3.70
C VAL A 85 0.01 -6.88 3.41
N LEU A 86 0.57 -7.97 3.95
CA LEU A 86 1.90 -8.46 3.59
C LEU A 86 1.72 -9.60 2.57
N ILE A 87 2.48 -9.57 1.48
CA ILE A 87 2.44 -10.56 0.39
C ILE A 87 3.69 -11.42 0.45
#